data_AF-A0A951DKP2-F1
#
_entry.id   AF-A0A951DKP2-F1
#
_cell.length_a   1.000
_cell.length_b   1.000
_cell.length_c   1.000
_cell.angle_alpha   90.00
_cell.angle_beta   90.00
_cell.angle_gamma   90.00
#
_symmetry.space_group_name_H-M   'P 1'
#
loop_
_entity.id
_entity.type
_entity.pdbx_description
1 polymer ?
#
loop_
_entity_poly.entity_id
_entity_poly.type
_entity_poly.pdbx_seq_one_letter_code
_entity_poly.pdbx_strand_id
1 'polypeptide(L)'
;LIRRSALQDIGGWSETCITEDAEASLRMLGKGYRGVYDRAAYGAGMMPLDFDGLKKQRFRWALGGIQILRMWWRELLPIGRHRLELTGAQRMHYLLGSLQWFGEPFTAIFTLLLLLTSLVTSLHHQLPVRQLTAAVLVVPLAFAVTGLLRATWAMRRTTGCTFRDSVQALRVWFALSWVVTLACVRGLISSRAEFLRTPKKKEGGRLWHALAASRTESLIAVAAVAGAVFMLLRSPSFATLILGVLLLFEAAVYGSAPLASVAAERVQMTPMRRAWMQSPQNTGERPAVRRGAVVAGTLAVVGAAVAAIAALVANSPPDTAPFGKGGNLPNIGSLGNAQAAGPSSSPTPSPSAATTATPSTVATPTPTSAATATPRATATPAPTPTPTTGPVSP
;
A
#
# COMPACT_ATOMS: atom_id res chain seq x y z
N LEU A 1 8.69 -5.58 1.17
CA LEU A 1 10.13 -5.21 1.11
C LEU A 1 10.42 -4.65 -0.28
N ILE A 2 11.28 -3.64 -0.40
CA ILE A 2 11.63 -3.02 -1.68
C ILE A 2 13.16 -3.02 -1.82
N ARG A 3 13.68 -3.45 -2.98
CA ARG A 3 15.12 -3.35 -3.27
C ARG A 3 15.50 -1.88 -3.37
N ARG A 4 16.52 -1.45 -2.62
CA ARG A 4 17.00 -0.05 -2.64
C ARG A 4 17.35 0.42 -4.05
N SER A 5 18.05 -0.41 -4.82
CA SER A 5 18.43 -0.09 -6.21
C SER A 5 17.21 0.17 -7.09
N ALA A 6 16.15 -0.62 -6.97
CA ALA A 6 14.93 -0.43 -7.74
C ALA A 6 14.19 0.87 -7.35
N LEU A 7 14.19 1.22 -6.05
CA LEU A 7 13.63 2.49 -5.60
C LEU A 7 14.44 3.69 -6.09
N GLN A 8 15.77 3.59 -6.11
CA GLN A 8 16.64 4.64 -6.65
C GLN A 8 16.47 4.79 -8.16
N ASP A 9 16.35 3.67 -8.89
CA ASP A 9 16.17 3.66 -10.33
C ASP A 9 14.87 4.37 -10.75
N ILE A 10 13.76 4.16 -10.05
CA ILE A 10 12.52 4.91 -10.35
C ILE A 10 12.56 6.40 -9.93
N GLY A 11 13.65 6.86 -9.32
CA GLY A 11 13.82 8.24 -8.84
C GLY A 11 13.33 8.49 -7.41
N GLY A 12 13.12 7.44 -6.61
CA GLY A 12 12.66 7.54 -5.22
C GLY A 12 11.14 7.55 -5.06
N TRP A 13 10.69 7.98 -3.87
CA TRP A 13 9.27 8.13 -3.54
C TRP A 13 8.68 9.35 -4.22
N SER A 14 7.40 9.27 -4.59
CA SER A 14 6.69 10.46 -5.08
C SER A 14 6.41 11.43 -3.93
N GLU A 15 6.75 12.69 -4.12
CA GLU A 15 6.45 13.77 -3.17
C GLU A 15 5.05 14.39 -3.39
N THR A 16 4.40 14.06 -4.51
CA THR A 16 3.11 14.62 -4.90
C THR A 16 1.94 13.70 -4.62
N CYS A 17 2.16 12.39 -4.65
CA CYS A 17 1.13 11.38 -4.39
C CYS A 17 1.03 11.04 -2.91
N ILE A 18 -0.18 11.09 -2.34
CA ILE A 18 -0.41 10.69 -0.94
C ILE A 18 -0.40 9.17 -0.73
N THR A 19 -0.48 8.40 -1.81
CA THR A 19 -0.28 6.94 -1.85
C THR A 19 0.98 6.64 -2.62
N GLU A 20 2.10 7.13 -2.08
CA GLU A 20 3.44 7.03 -2.66
C GLU A 20 3.88 5.57 -2.84
N ASP A 21 3.32 4.65 -2.05
CA ASP A 21 3.55 3.22 -2.11
C ASP A 21 3.00 2.56 -3.39
N ALA A 22 1.72 2.81 -3.68
CA ALA A 22 1.06 2.30 -4.87
C ALA A 22 1.62 2.95 -6.15
N GLU A 23 1.94 4.24 -6.08
CA GLU A 23 2.52 5.01 -7.18
C GLU A 23 3.97 4.54 -7.49
N ALA A 24 4.81 4.35 -6.47
CA ALA A 24 6.15 3.80 -6.67
C ALA A 24 6.10 2.40 -7.28
N SER A 25 5.15 1.57 -6.83
CA SER A 25 4.93 0.23 -7.38
C SER A 25 4.58 0.28 -8.89
N LEU A 26 3.79 1.26 -9.34
CA LEU A 26 3.45 1.45 -10.75
C LEU A 26 4.70 1.75 -11.58
N ARG A 27 5.54 2.71 -11.13
CA ARG A 27 6.79 3.06 -11.80
C ARG A 27 7.78 1.91 -11.83
N MET A 28 7.88 1.13 -10.75
CA MET A 28 8.73 -0.06 -10.72
C MET A 28 8.29 -1.10 -11.75
N LEU A 29 6.99 -1.41 -11.82
CA LEU A 29 6.47 -2.32 -12.85
C LEU A 29 6.73 -1.78 -14.26
N GLY A 30 6.58 -0.47 -14.45
CA GLY A 30 6.86 0.22 -15.71
C GLY A 30 8.34 0.24 -16.13
N LYS A 31 9.26 -0.10 -15.23
CA LYS A 31 10.69 -0.34 -15.52
C LYS A 31 11.05 -1.82 -15.64
N GLY A 32 10.04 -2.71 -15.72
CA GLY A 32 10.25 -4.15 -15.86
C GLY A 32 10.55 -4.89 -14.55
N TYR A 33 10.54 -4.22 -13.39
CA TYR A 33 10.64 -4.92 -12.10
C TYR A 33 9.40 -5.77 -11.85
N ARG A 34 9.55 -6.79 -11.00
CA ARG A 34 8.48 -7.71 -10.62
C ARG A 34 8.21 -7.64 -9.12
N GLY A 35 6.93 -7.55 -8.76
CA GLY A 35 6.46 -7.73 -7.39
C GLY A 35 6.08 -9.18 -7.12
N VAL A 36 6.42 -9.69 -5.94
CA VAL A 36 5.98 -11.00 -5.45
C VAL A 36 5.17 -10.79 -4.18
N TYR A 37 3.98 -11.38 -4.12
CA TYR A 37 3.11 -11.33 -2.95
C TYR A 37 3.21 -12.66 -2.19
N ASP A 38 3.63 -12.59 -0.94
CA ASP A 38 3.57 -13.69 0.01
C ASP A 38 2.34 -13.51 0.90
N ARG A 39 1.55 -14.58 1.06
CA ARG A 39 0.33 -14.59 1.88
C ARG A 39 0.63 -14.67 3.38
N ALA A 40 1.85 -15.02 3.76
CA ALA A 40 2.23 -15.12 5.17
C ALA A 40 2.15 -13.76 5.89
N ALA A 41 1.56 -13.76 7.08
CA ALA A 41 1.45 -12.58 7.92
C ALA A 41 2.72 -12.44 8.80
N TYR A 42 3.57 -11.46 8.46
CA TYR A 42 4.81 -11.17 9.20
C TYR A 42 4.64 -10.13 10.32
N GLY A 43 3.43 -9.60 10.51
CA GLY A 43 3.15 -8.60 11.54
C GLY A 43 1.66 -8.32 11.72
N ALA A 44 1.31 -7.71 12.85
CA ALA A 44 -0.06 -7.32 13.19
C ALA A 44 -0.18 -5.79 13.26
N GLY A 45 -0.96 -5.21 12.34
CA GLY A 45 -1.25 -3.77 12.33
C GLY A 45 -2.44 -3.41 13.21
N MET A 46 -2.49 -2.16 13.68
CA MET A 46 -3.66 -1.62 14.38
C MET A 46 -4.54 -0.79 13.44
N MET A 47 -5.82 -1.14 13.40
CA MET A 47 -6.85 -0.32 12.77
C MET A 47 -7.10 0.98 13.55
N PRO A 48 -7.62 2.02 12.89
CA PRO A 48 -8.14 3.21 13.58
C PRO A 48 -9.10 2.79 14.70
N LEU A 49 -8.99 3.47 15.84
CA LEU A 49 -9.75 3.14 17.05
C LEU A 49 -11.12 3.84 17.07
N ASP A 50 -11.26 4.91 16.29
CA ASP A 50 -12.46 5.68 16.12
C ASP A 50 -12.87 5.76 14.64
N PHE A 51 -14.10 6.20 14.42
CA PHE A 51 -14.67 6.29 13.09
C PHE A 51 -14.06 7.44 12.27
N ASP A 52 -13.70 8.55 12.91
CA ASP A 52 -13.04 9.67 12.23
C ASP A 52 -11.65 9.29 11.70
N GLY A 53 -10.86 8.53 12.47
CA GLY A 53 -9.60 7.97 12.03
C GLY A 53 -9.76 7.01 10.85
N LEU A 54 -10.83 6.21 10.82
CA LEU A 54 -11.17 5.37 9.68
C LEU A 54 -11.54 6.19 8.44
N LYS A 55 -12.37 7.23 8.61
CA LYS A 55 -12.73 8.18 7.54
C LYS A 55 -11.48 8.85 6.96
N LYS A 56 -10.60 9.38 7.80
CA LYS A 56 -9.31 9.98 7.40
C LYS A 56 -8.42 9.00 6.65
N GLN A 57 -8.33 7.75 7.10
CA GLN A 57 -7.53 6.74 6.39
C GLN A 57 -8.09 6.46 4.99
N ARG A 58 -9.39 6.21 4.90
CA ARG A 58 -10.06 5.89 3.63
C ARG A 58 -10.09 7.07 2.67
N PHE A 59 -10.23 8.28 3.19
CA PHE A 59 -10.08 9.51 2.42
C PHE A 59 -8.73 9.58 1.70
N ARG A 60 -7.62 9.32 2.41
CA ARG A 60 -6.28 9.34 1.81
C ARG A 60 -6.11 8.30 0.72
N TRP A 61 -6.63 7.09 0.93
CA TRP A 61 -6.54 6.02 -0.08
C TRP A 61 -7.32 6.33 -1.35
N ALA A 62 -8.55 6.83 -1.22
CA ALA A 62 -9.36 7.24 -2.36
C ALA A 62 -8.74 8.42 -3.10
N LEU A 63 -8.28 9.43 -2.36
CA LEU A 63 -7.59 10.59 -2.90
C LEU A 63 -6.34 10.20 -3.70
N GLY A 64 -5.49 9.34 -3.13
CA GLY A 64 -4.29 8.84 -3.78
C GLY A 64 -4.60 8.00 -5.03
N GLY A 65 -5.65 7.17 -5.00
CA GLY A 65 -6.12 6.44 -6.19
C GLY A 65 -6.53 7.37 -7.34
N ILE A 66 -7.24 8.46 -7.05
CA ILE A 66 -7.59 9.47 -8.07
C ILE A 66 -6.35 10.25 -8.53
N GLN A 67 -5.40 10.55 -7.65
CA GLN A 67 -4.13 11.17 -8.04
C GLN A 67 -3.34 10.27 -8.99
N ILE A 68 -3.20 8.97 -8.69
CA ILE A 68 -2.53 8.00 -9.56
C ILE A 68 -3.18 7.99 -10.94
N LEU A 69 -4.52 7.92 -11.01
CA LEU A 69 -5.24 7.99 -12.28
C LEU A 69 -4.89 9.27 -13.03
N ARG A 70 -4.99 10.45 -12.40
CA ARG A 70 -4.70 11.73 -13.07
C ARG A 70 -3.26 11.85 -13.56
N MET A 71 -2.30 11.40 -12.77
CA MET A 71 -0.87 11.48 -13.13
C MET A 71 -0.52 10.51 -14.25
N TRP A 72 -1.12 9.31 -14.24
CA TRP A 72 -0.70 8.20 -15.08
C TRP A 72 -1.76 7.73 -16.10
N TRP A 73 -2.86 8.47 -16.30
CA TRP A 73 -3.96 8.02 -17.17
C TRP A 73 -3.53 7.62 -18.60
N ARG A 74 -2.53 8.32 -19.16
CA ARG A 74 -1.94 8.00 -20.48
C ARG A 74 -1.15 6.69 -20.50
N GLU A 75 -0.56 6.30 -19.36
CA GLU A 75 0.13 5.00 -19.23
C GLU A 75 -0.88 3.87 -18.96
N LEU A 76 -2.01 4.19 -18.32
CA LEU A 76 -3.03 3.22 -17.93
C LEU A 76 -4.02 2.90 -19.06
N LEU A 77 -4.36 3.87 -19.91
CA LEU A 77 -5.20 3.62 -21.08
C LEU A 77 -4.38 2.95 -22.19
N PRO A 78 -4.98 2.04 -22.98
CA PRO A 78 -4.31 1.39 -24.12
C PRO A 78 -4.25 2.32 -25.35
N ILE A 79 -4.08 3.62 -25.15
CA ILE A 79 -4.19 4.65 -26.20
C ILE A 79 -2.96 5.55 -26.15
N GLY A 80 -2.30 5.70 -27.30
CA GLY A 80 -1.19 6.63 -27.48
C GLY A 80 0.19 6.03 -27.21
N ARG A 81 1.20 6.89 -27.07
CA ARG A 81 2.57 6.50 -26.75
C ARG A 81 2.73 6.39 -25.23
N HIS A 82 3.35 5.31 -24.79
CA HIS A 82 3.57 5.00 -23.38
C HIS A 82 5.05 5.17 -23.03
N ARG A 83 5.31 5.72 -21.85
CA ARG A 83 6.67 5.87 -21.29
C ARG A 83 7.02 4.71 -20.38
N LEU A 84 6.02 4.05 -19.81
CA LEU A 84 6.18 2.89 -18.94
C LEU A 84 5.94 1.59 -19.70
N GLU A 85 6.82 0.63 -19.49
CA GLU A 85 6.76 -0.71 -20.06
C GLU A 85 5.82 -1.62 -19.24
N LEU A 86 4.55 -1.21 -19.13
CA LEU A 86 3.53 -1.99 -18.44
C LEU A 86 2.86 -3.00 -19.36
N THR A 87 2.72 -4.23 -18.89
CA THR A 87 1.86 -5.25 -19.54
C THR A 87 0.41 -4.80 -19.55
N GLY A 88 -0.38 -5.27 -20.53
CA GLY A 88 -1.82 -4.95 -20.61
C GLY A 88 -2.59 -5.30 -19.33
N ALA A 89 -2.25 -6.41 -18.68
CA ALA A 89 -2.84 -6.81 -17.41
C ALA A 89 -2.51 -5.81 -16.28
N GLN A 90 -1.25 -5.39 -16.14
CA GLN A 90 -0.85 -4.40 -15.13
C GLN A 90 -1.56 -3.06 -15.32
N ARG A 91 -1.69 -2.60 -16.58
CA ARG A 91 -2.43 -1.38 -16.91
C ARG A 91 -3.88 -1.50 -16.49
N MET A 92 -4.53 -2.61 -16.86
CA MET A 92 -5.92 -2.87 -16.49
C MET A 92 -6.11 -2.92 -14.98
N HIS A 93 -5.21 -3.57 -14.24
CA HIS A 93 -5.28 -3.65 -12.78
C HIS A 93 -5.19 -2.27 -12.12
N TYR A 94 -4.24 -1.42 -12.53
CA TYR A 94 -4.12 -0.06 -12.00
C TYR A 94 -5.27 0.84 -12.43
N LEU A 95 -5.74 0.70 -13.67
CA LEU A 95 -6.89 1.44 -14.19
C LEU A 95 -8.15 1.11 -13.40
N LEU A 96 -8.51 -0.17 -13.30
CA LEU A 96 -9.67 -0.63 -12.53
C LEU A 96 -9.54 -0.32 -11.04
N GLY A 97 -8.34 -0.47 -10.47
CA GLY A 97 -8.05 -0.13 -9.08
C GLY A 97 -8.23 1.35 -8.76
N SER A 98 -8.03 2.22 -9.75
CA SER A 98 -8.27 3.66 -9.61
C SER A 98 -9.72 4.03 -9.94
N LEU A 99 -10.32 3.40 -10.97
CA LEU A 99 -11.70 3.66 -11.39
C LEU A 99 -12.73 3.22 -10.36
N GLN A 100 -12.46 2.17 -9.59
CA GLN A 100 -13.39 1.66 -8.57
C GLN A 100 -13.79 2.75 -7.55
N TRP A 101 -12.90 3.70 -7.27
CA TRP A 101 -13.19 4.80 -6.34
C TRP A 101 -14.36 5.69 -6.81
N PHE A 102 -14.63 5.77 -8.12
CA PHE A 102 -15.78 6.51 -8.66
C PHE A 102 -17.14 5.88 -8.36
N GLY A 103 -17.17 4.63 -7.86
CA GLY A 103 -18.42 3.99 -7.43
C GLY A 103 -19.17 4.81 -6.38
N GLU A 104 -18.46 5.44 -5.45
CA GLU A 104 -19.09 6.23 -4.37
C GLU A 104 -19.64 7.58 -4.87
N PRO A 105 -18.91 8.37 -5.70
CA PRO A 105 -19.49 9.51 -6.41
C PRO A 105 -20.73 9.18 -7.24
N PHE A 106 -20.72 8.06 -7.98
CA PHE A 106 -21.90 7.64 -8.74
C PHE A 106 -23.08 7.29 -7.84
N THR A 107 -22.83 6.64 -6.70
CA THR A 107 -23.85 6.36 -5.68
C THR A 107 -24.43 7.66 -5.09
N ALA A 108 -23.59 8.66 -4.82
CA ALA A 108 -24.05 9.96 -4.34
C ALA A 108 -24.89 10.73 -5.38
N ILE A 109 -24.47 10.71 -6.66
CA ILE A 109 -25.24 11.29 -7.75
C ILE A 109 -26.58 10.57 -7.90
N PHE A 110 -26.58 9.23 -7.87
CA PHE A 110 -27.79 8.43 -7.95
C PHE A 110 -28.75 8.73 -6.80
N THR A 111 -28.25 8.84 -5.56
CA THR A 111 -29.04 9.25 -4.39
C THR A 111 -29.67 10.63 -4.57
N LEU A 112 -28.90 11.62 -5.06
CA LEU A 112 -29.41 12.95 -5.35
C LEU A 112 -30.52 12.92 -6.41
N LEU A 113 -30.32 12.14 -7.48
CA LEU A 113 -31.33 11.97 -8.54
C LEU A 113 -32.60 11.31 -8.01
N LEU A 114 -32.48 10.29 -7.14
CA LEU A 114 -33.62 9.65 -6.50
C LEU A 114 -34.37 10.62 -5.57
N LEU A 115 -33.66 11.43 -4.77
CA LEU A 115 -34.26 12.45 -3.90
C LEU A 115 -34.99 13.52 -4.72
N LEU A 116 -34.39 14.01 -5.80
CA LEU A 116 -35.02 14.97 -6.71
C LEU A 116 -36.25 14.38 -7.39
N THR A 117 -36.17 13.13 -7.85
CA THR A 117 -37.30 12.40 -8.44
C THR A 117 -38.43 12.24 -7.44
N SER A 118 -38.10 11.88 -6.19
CA SER A 118 -39.05 11.79 -5.09
C SER A 118 -39.75 13.12 -4.82
N LEU A 119 -38.99 14.22 -4.74
CA LEU A 119 -39.55 15.56 -4.54
C LEU A 119 -40.50 15.96 -5.67
N VAL A 120 -40.03 15.86 -6.92
CA VAL A 120 -40.80 16.25 -8.11
C VAL A 120 -42.08 15.41 -8.27
N THR A 121 -41.98 14.09 -8.06
CA THR A 121 -43.12 13.17 -8.11
C THR A 121 -44.14 13.46 -7.01
N SER A 122 -43.69 13.87 -5.82
CA SER A 122 -44.57 14.22 -4.69
C SER A 122 -45.26 15.58 -4.86
N LEU A 123 -44.68 16.45 -5.69
CA LEU A 123 -45.23 17.75 -6.08
C LEU A 123 -46.06 17.65 -7.38
N HIS A 124 -46.28 16.45 -7.92
CA HIS A 124 -46.96 16.21 -9.20
C HIS A 124 -46.33 16.94 -10.40
N HIS A 125 -45.06 17.32 -10.29
CA HIS A 125 -44.29 17.85 -11.40
C HIS A 125 -43.66 16.69 -12.18
N GLN A 126 -43.35 16.88 -13.47
CA GLN A 126 -42.64 15.90 -14.28
C GLN A 126 -41.22 16.40 -14.54
N LEU A 127 -40.21 15.56 -14.31
CA LEU A 127 -38.86 15.85 -14.80
C LEU A 127 -38.87 15.77 -16.34
N PRO A 128 -38.08 16.59 -17.05
CA PRO A 128 -37.90 16.51 -18.50
C PRO A 128 -37.04 15.29 -18.92
N VAL A 129 -37.18 14.19 -18.19
CA VAL A 129 -36.48 12.92 -18.40
C VAL A 129 -37.54 11.91 -18.83
N ARG A 130 -37.24 11.12 -19.87
CA ARG A 130 -38.13 10.07 -20.38
C ARG A 130 -38.70 9.28 -19.21
N GLN A 131 -40.04 9.13 -19.15
CA GLN A 131 -40.67 8.34 -18.10
C GLN A 131 -40.08 6.94 -18.13
N LEU A 132 -39.33 6.60 -17.08
CA LEU A 132 -38.79 5.27 -16.89
C LEU A 132 -40.00 4.37 -16.64
N THR A 133 -40.31 3.50 -17.59
CA THR A 133 -41.31 2.47 -17.37
C THR A 133 -40.87 1.62 -16.18
N ALA A 134 -41.82 1.10 -15.41
CA ALA A 134 -41.50 0.33 -14.21
C ALA A 134 -40.53 -0.84 -14.49
N ALA A 135 -40.56 -1.40 -15.69
CA ALA A 135 -39.62 -2.42 -16.15
C ALA A 135 -38.15 -1.97 -16.15
N VAL A 136 -37.87 -0.72 -16.54
CA VAL A 136 -36.49 -0.18 -16.55
C VAL A 136 -35.99 0.05 -15.12
N LEU A 137 -36.88 0.38 -14.18
CA LEU A 137 -36.53 0.58 -12.77
C LEU A 137 -36.17 -0.72 -12.04
N VAL A 138 -36.55 -1.89 -12.57
CA VAL A 138 -36.11 -3.19 -12.04
C VAL A 138 -34.61 -3.41 -12.24
N VAL A 139 -34.02 -2.82 -13.28
CA VAL A 139 -32.59 -2.97 -13.60
C VAL A 139 -31.68 -2.50 -12.46
N PRO A 140 -31.73 -1.24 -11.98
CA PRO A 140 -30.88 -0.80 -10.87
C PRO A 140 -31.13 -1.60 -9.59
N LEU A 141 -32.37 -2.02 -9.33
CA LEU A 141 -32.69 -2.89 -8.18
C LEU A 141 -32.01 -4.26 -8.30
N ALA A 142 -32.06 -4.88 -9.48
CA ALA A 142 -31.39 -6.15 -9.74
C ALA A 142 -29.86 -6.01 -9.63
N PHE A 143 -29.27 -4.91 -10.11
CA PHE A 143 -27.85 -4.62 -9.95
C PHE A 143 -27.47 -4.45 -8.47
N ALA A 144 -28.28 -3.77 -7.67
CA ALA A 144 -28.05 -3.62 -6.23
C ALA A 144 -28.09 -4.99 -5.53
N VAL A 145 -29.16 -5.77 -5.73
CA VAL A 145 -29.32 -7.10 -5.11
C VAL A 145 -28.19 -8.05 -5.51
N THR A 146 -27.91 -8.17 -6.81
CA THR A 146 -26.84 -9.06 -7.29
C THR A 146 -25.46 -8.56 -6.88
N GLY A 147 -25.24 -7.24 -6.79
CA GLY A 147 -24.03 -6.64 -6.26
C GLY A 147 -23.77 -7.03 -4.80
N LEU A 148 -24.80 -6.92 -3.95
CA LEU A 148 -24.74 -7.33 -2.54
C LEU A 148 -24.42 -8.83 -2.39
N LEU A 149 -25.09 -9.67 -3.17
CA LEU A 149 -24.86 -11.12 -3.15
C LEU A 149 -23.44 -11.47 -3.58
N ARG A 150 -22.94 -10.86 -4.65
CA ARG A 150 -21.55 -11.07 -5.11
C ARG A 150 -20.54 -10.57 -4.09
N ALA A 151 -20.76 -9.40 -3.50
CA ALA A 151 -19.84 -8.82 -2.51
C ALA A 151 -19.74 -9.70 -1.25
N THR A 152 -20.89 -10.14 -0.72
CA THR A 152 -20.93 -11.02 0.45
C THR A 152 -20.34 -12.40 0.16
N TRP A 153 -20.67 -13.00 -0.99
CA TRP A 153 -20.09 -14.26 -1.42
C TRP A 153 -18.56 -14.18 -1.59
N ALA A 154 -18.07 -13.18 -2.32
CA ALA A 154 -16.65 -13.00 -2.57
C ALA A 154 -15.87 -12.77 -1.26
N MET A 155 -16.41 -11.96 -0.36
CA MET A 155 -15.79 -11.69 0.95
C MET A 155 -15.69 -12.95 1.80
N ARG A 156 -16.76 -13.74 1.89
CA ARG A 156 -16.75 -15.00 2.64
C ARG A 156 -15.79 -16.01 2.03
N ARG A 157 -15.74 -16.09 0.69
CA ARG A 157 -14.87 -17.05 0.02
C ARG A 157 -13.39 -16.73 0.18
N THR A 158 -13.05 -15.44 0.18
CA THR A 158 -11.66 -14.96 0.28
C THR A 158 -11.13 -14.92 1.70
N THR A 159 -11.97 -14.59 2.68
CA THR A 159 -11.54 -14.41 4.08
C THR A 159 -11.92 -15.57 5.00
N GLY A 160 -12.87 -16.42 4.60
CA GLY A 160 -13.44 -17.45 5.47
C GLY A 160 -14.37 -16.90 6.56
N CYS A 161 -14.76 -15.62 6.49
CA CYS A 161 -15.57 -14.99 7.53
C CYS A 161 -17.01 -15.54 7.59
N THR A 162 -17.64 -15.36 8.74
CA THR A 162 -19.04 -15.75 8.93
C THR A 162 -19.96 -14.84 8.11
N PHE A 163 -21.20 -15.29 7.88
CA PHE A 163 -22.20 -14.44 7.21
C PHE A 163 -22.43 -13.13 7.96
N ARG A 164 -22.51 -13.19 9.30
CA ARG A 164 -22.66 -12.00 10.14
C ARG A 164 -21.51 -11.02 9.93
N ASP A 165 -20.27 -11.50 9.94
CA ASP A 165 -19.10 -10.64 9.74
C ASP A 165 -19.08 -10.01 8.35
N SER A 166 -19.51 -10.76 7.32
CA SER A 166 -19.61 -10.22 5.96
C SER A 166 -20.62 -9.08 5.84
N VAL A 167 -21.76 -9.19 6.53
CA VAL A 167 -22.77 -8.11 6.57
C VAL A 167 -22.25 -6.91 7.36
N GLN A 168 -21.55 -7.12 8.46
CA GLN A 168 -20.96 -6.01 9.24
C GLN A 168 -19.84 -5.30 8.45
N ALA A 169 -19.00 -6.05 7.75
CA ALA A 169 -17.97 -5.49 6.89
C ALA A 169 -18.57 -4.66 5.74
N LEU A 170 -19.67 -5.14 5.15
CA LEU A 170 -20.41 -4.38 4.14
C LEU A 170 -21.01 -3.09 4.69
N ARG A 171 -21.55 -3.12 5.92
CA ARG A 171 -22.02 -1.89 6.60
C ARG A 171 -20.88 -0.89 6.82
N VAL A 172 -19.69 -1.37 7.21
CA VAL A 172 -18.51 -0.49 7.33
C VAL A 172 -18.08 0.05 5.97
N TRP A 173 -18.19 -0.73 4.89
CA TRP A 173 -17.96 -0.22 3.53
C TRP A 173 -18.92 0.93 3.23
N PHE A 174 -20.24 0.71 3.36
CA PHE A 174 -21.25 1.73 3.09
C PHE A 174 -21.12 2.97 3.96
N ALA A 175 -20.75 2.80 5.24
CA ALA A 175 -20.50 3.89 6.17
C ALA A 175 -19.45 4.91 5.68
N LEU A 176 -18.59 4.51 4.74
CA LEU A 176 -17.51 5.34 4.21
C LEU A 176 -17.85 5.98 2.86
N SER A 177 -19.05 5.74 2.32
CA SER A 177 -19.45 6.20 0.98
C SER A 177 -19.24 7.71 0.80
N TRP A 178 -19.81 8.52 1.71
CA TRP A 178 -19.71 9.98 1.62
C TRP A 178 -18.27 10.50 1.69
N VAL A 179 -17.43 9.97 2.59
CA VAL A 179 -16.05 10.43 2.71
C VAL A 179 -15.21 10.06 1.49
N VAL A 180 -15.47 8.90 0.88
CA VAL A 180 -14.82 8.49 -0.37
C VAL A 180 -15.28 9.39 -1.52
N THR A 181 -16.56 9.72 -1.61
CA THR A 181 -17.07 10.71 -2.58
C THR A 181 -16.35 12.05 -2.48
N LEU A 182 -16.20 12.58 -1.26
CA LEU A 182 -15.45 13.82 -1.03
C LEU A 182 -13.98 13.71 -1.43
N ALA A 183 -13.34 12.58 -1.12
CA ALA A 183 -11.96 12.31 -1.51
C ALA A 183 -11.80 12.29 -3.04
N CYS A 184 -12.73 11.67 -3.76
CA CYS A 184 -12.71 11.61 -5.21
C CYS A 184 -12.89 12.99 -5.84
N VAL A 185 -13.89 13.76 -5.39
CA VAL A 185 -14.12 15.13 -5.86
C VAL A 185 -12.91 16.00 -5.58
N ARG A 186 -12.33 15.90 -4.37
CA ARG A 186 -11.12 16.66 -4.03
C ARG A 186 -9.92 16.22 -4.84
N GLY A 187 -9.74 14.93 -5.12
CA GLY A 187 -8.66 14.41 -5.96
C GLY A 187 -8.78 14.80 -7.43
N LEU A 188 -10.00 15.00 -7.91
CA LEU A 188 -10.25 15.54 -9.25
C LEU A 188 -9.93 17.02 -9.36
N ILE A 189 -10.01 17.80 -8.28
CA ILE A 189 -9.84 19.26 -8.33
C ILE A 189 -8.43 19.67 -7.85
N SER A 190 -7.93 19.04 -6.78
CA SER A 190 -6.71 19.43 -6.09
C SER A 190 -5.55 18.49 -6.41
N SER A 191 -4.40 19.07 -6.72
CA SER A 191 -3.14 18.35 -6.89
C SER A 191 -2.37 18.15 -5.58
N ARG A 192 -2.66 18.93 -4.53
CA ARG A 192 -1.97 18.86 -3.24
C ARG A 192 -2.86 18.27 -2.17
N ALA A 193 -2.41 17.18 -1.59
CA ALA A 193 -3.05 16.51 -0.47
C ALA A 193 -2.08 16.51 0.70
N GLU A 194 -2.39 17.27 1.76
CA GLU A 194 -1.61 17.19 2.99
C GLU A 194 -1.89 15.85 3.69
N PHE A 195 -0.83 15.13 4.03
CA PHE A 195 -0.92 13.91 4.81
C PHE A 195 -1.32 14.26 6.25
N LEU A 196 -2.62 14.27 6.53
CA LEU A 196 -3.13 14.39 7.89
C LEU A 196 -2.91 13.05 8.61
N ARG A 197 -2.02 13.04 9.60
CA ARG A 197 -1.76 11.86 10.43
C ARG A 197 -3.06 11.45 11.12
N THR A 198 -3.47 10.20 10.92
CA THR A 198 -4.62 9.64 11.66
C THR A 198 -4.28 9.62 13.15
N PRO A 199 -5.06 10.28 14.02
CA PRO A 199 -4.88 10.16 15.46
C PRO A 199 -4.96 8.68 15.86
N LYS A 200 -3.99 8.22 16.65
CA LYS A 200 -4.02 6.87 17.26
C LYS A 200 -4.48 6.93 18.72
N LYS A 201 -4.98 8.08 19.15
CA LYS A 201 -5.50 8.32 20.50
C LYS A 201 -7.00 8.56 20.37
N LYS A 202 -7.77 7.96 21.26
CA LYS A 202 -9.19 8.24 21.42
C LYS A 202 -9.32 9.48 22.31
N GLU A 203 -9.76 10.60 21.75
CA GLU A 203 -10.20 11.75 22.55
C GLU A 203 -11.61 11.42 23.06
N GLY A 204 -11.77 11.41 24.39
CA GLY A 204 -13.00 10.95 25.02
C GLY A 204 -14.20 11.82 24.65
N GLY A 205 -15.33 11.18 24.35
CA GLY A 205 -16.56 11.88 24.03
C GLY A 205 -17.77 10.96 23.86
N ARG A 206 -18.65 10.97 24.87
CA ARG A 206 -20.01 10.39 24.90
C ARG A 206 -20.72 10.63 23.57
N LEU A 207 -21.43 9.62 23.04
CA LEU A 207 -22.38 9.57 21.88
C LEU A 207 -22.46 10.76 20.89
N TRP A 208 -22.51 11.99 21.39
CA TRP A 208 -22.37 13.25 20.66
C TRP A 208 -21.21 13.28 19.66
N HIS A 209 -20.01 12.83 20.02
CA HIS A 209 -18.89 12.77 19.06
C HIS A 209 -19.18 11.79 17.93
N ALA A 210 -19.79 10.66 18.23
CA ALA A 210 -20.18 9.68 17.23
C ALA A 210 -21.23 10.25 16.25
N LEU A 211 -22.23 10.98 16.77
CA LEU A 211 -23.25 11.65 15.96
C LEU A 211 -22.67 12.79 15.12
N ALA A 212 -21.77 13.60 15.69
CA ALA A 212 -21.10 14.68 14.97
C ALA A 212 -20.24 14.15 13.81
N ALA A 213 -19.52 13.05 14.02
CA ALA A 213 -18.65 12.43 13.01
C ALA A 213 -19.41 11.88 11.78
N SER A 214 -20.70 11.57 11.93
CA SER A 214 -21.58 11.03 10.87
C SER A 214 -22.75 11.96 10.53
N ARG A 215 -22.67 13.25 10.84
CA ARG A 215 -23.79 14.20 10.68
C ARG A 215 -24.30 14.23 9.23
N THR A 216 -23.42 14.38 8.26
CA THR A 216 -23.82 14.52 6.85
C THR A 216 -24.46 13.24 6.33
N GLU A 217 -23.88 12.09 6.63
CA GLU A 217 -24.42 10.78 6.26
C GLU A 217 -25.78 10.55 6.92
N SER A 218 -25.95 10.96 8.18
CA SER A 218 -27.23 10.86 8.88
C SER A 218 -28.31 11.76 8.25
N LEU A 219 -27.95 12.98 7.83
CA LEU A 219 -28.87 13.89 7.15
C LEU A 219 -29.31 13.33 5.79
N ILE A 220 -28.39 12.77 5.01
CA ILE A 220 -28.70 12.13 3.72
C ILE A 220 -29.63 10.92 3.96
N ALA A 221 -29.34 10.08 4.95
CA ALA A 221 -30.16 8.93 5.28
C ALA A 221 -31.58 9.33 5.70
N VAL A 222 -31.73 10.33 6.57
CA VAL A 222 -33.03 10.86 6.99
C VAL A 222 -33.79 11.46 5.81
N ALA A 223 -33.13 12.24 4.96
CA ALA A 223 -33.73 12.80 3.76
C ALA A 223 -34.22 11.70 2.79
N ALA A 224 -33.45 10.62 2.64
CA ALA A 224 -33.82 9.48 1.80
C ALA A 224 -35.03 8.70 2.35
N VAL A 225 -35.08 8.45 3.67
CA VAL A 225 -36.26 7.86 4.32
C VAL A 225 -37.48 8.77 4.18
N ALA A 226 -37.34 10.05 4.51
CA ALA A 226 -38.42 11.02 4.44
C ALA A 226 -38.94 11.18 3.01
N GLY A 227 -38.04 11.24 2.01
CA GLY A 227 -38.38 11.27 0.60
C GLY A 227 -39.16 10.03 0.18
N ALA A 228 -38.67 8.83 0.51
CA ALA A 228 -39.36 7.58 0.20
C ALA A 228 -40.77 7.55 0.79
N VAL A 229 -40.92 7.86 2.08
CA VAL A 229 -42.22 7.87 2.77
C VAL A 229 -43.15 8.92 2.15
N PHE A 230 -42.68 10.15 1.97
CA PHE A 230 -43.49 11.23 1.43
C PHE A 230 -43.98 10.93 0.00
N MET A 231 -43.12 10.42 -0.86
CA MET A 231 -43.46 10.03 -2.23
C MET A 231 -44.48 8.90 -2.27
N LEU A 232 -44.33 7.88 -1.43
CA LEU A 232 -45.25 6.74 -1.39
C LEU A 232 -46.64 7.15 -0.89
N LEU A 233 -46.72 8.09 0.06
CA LEU A 233 -47.98 8.60 0.58
C LEU A 233 -48.69 9.53 -0.42
N ARG A 234 -47.94 10.36 -1.16
CA ARG A 234 -48.51 11.32 -2.13
C ARG A 234 -48.87 10.72 -3.47
N SER A 235 -48.06 9.79 -3.96
CA SER A 235 -48.13 9.28 -5.32
C SER A 235 -47.97 7.75 -5.34
N PRO A 236 -48.91 6.97 -4.77
CA PRO A 236 -48.81 5.52 -4.70
C PRO A 236 -48.92 4.89 -6.09
N SER A 237 -47.88 4.17 -6.50
CA SER A 237 -47.82 3.42 -7.76
C SER A 237 -46.75 2.33 -7.67
N PHE A 238 -46.75 1.38 -8.60
CA PHE A 238 -45.69 0.36 -8.66
C PHE A 238 -44.31 0.97 -8.95
N ALA A 239 -44.24 2.02 -9.78
CA ALA A 239 -42.97 2.71 -10.07
C ALA A 239 -42.42 3.44 -8.83
N THR A 240 -43.29 4.15 -8.09
CA THR A 240 -42.90 4.84 -6.85
C THR A 240 -42.56 3.85 -5.74
N LEU A 241 -43.15 2.66 -5.72
CA LEU A 241 -42.71 1.56 -4.85
C LEU A 241 -41.25 1.18 -5.09
N ILE A 242 -40.87 0.94 -6.36
CA ILE A 242 -39.49 0.57 -6.70
C ILE A 242 -38.52 1.72 -6.35
N LEU A 243 -38.87 2.96 -6.69
CA LEU A 243 -38.06 4.13 -6.34
C LEU A 243 -37.94 4.31 -4.82
N GLY A 244 -39.01 4.04 -4.07
CA GLY A 244 -39.02 4.04 -2.61
C GLY A 244 -38.07 2.99 -2.04
N VAL A 245 -38.08 1.76 -2.57
CA VAL A 245 -37.14 0.70 -2.18
C VAL A 245 -35.69 1.11 -2.46
N LEU A 246 -35.42 1.69 -3.63
CA LEU A 246 -34.08 2.20 -3.96
C LEU A 246 -33.65 3.34 -3.02
N LEU A 247 -34.54 4.27 -2.68
CA LEU A 247 -34.25 5.31 -1.69
C LEU A 247 -34.00 4.76 -0.29
N LEU A 248 -34.75 3.74 0.13
CA LEU A 248 -34.51 3.07 1.40
C LEU A 248 -33.20 2.29 1.40
N PHE A 249 -32.79 1.74 0.25
CA PHE A 249 -31.46 1.17 0.09
C PHE A 249 -30.36 2.24 0.25
N GLU A 250 -30.48 3.39 -0.41
CA GLU A 250 -29.54 4.51 -0.21
C GLU A 250 -29.55 5.02 1.24
N ALA A 251 -30.72 5.07 1.88
CA ALA A 251 -30.82 5.39 3.29
C ALA A 251 -30.06 4.39 4.17
N ALA A 252 -30.07 3.10 3.83
CA ALA A 252 -29.29 2.08 4.54
C ALA A 252 -27.77 2.22 4.28
N VAL A 253 -27.37 2.64 3.07
CA VAL A 253 -25.97 2.92 2.73
C VAL A 253 -25.44 4.04 3.63
N TYR A 254 -26.05 5.22 3.60
CA TYR A 254 -25.59 6.36 4.41
C TYR A 254 -25.89 6.17 5.91
N GLY A 255 -26.99 5.53 6.26
CA GLY A 255 -27.37 5.18 7.63
C GLY A 255 -26.43 4.17 8.30
N SER A 256 -25.57 3.51 7.52
CA SER A 256 -24.51 2.66 8.08
C SER A 256 -23.43 3.47 8.80
N ALA A 257 -23.22 4.74 8.46
CA ALA A 257 -22.22 5.62 9.07
C ALA A 257 -22.45 5.89 10.57
N PRO A 258 -23.62 6.36 11.04
CA PRO A 258 -23.88 6.53 12.47
C PRO A 258 -23.77 5.21 13.24
N LEU A 259 -24.17 4.09 12.63
CA LEU A 259 -24.07 2.77 13.26
C LEU A 259 -22.60 2.34 13.42
N ALA A 260 -21.77 2.56 12.40
CA ALA A 260 -20.33 2.32 12.47
C ALA A 260 -19.64 3.26 13.47
N SER A 261 -20.07 4.52 13.53
CA SER A 261 -19.58 5.52 14.47
C SER A 261 -19.83 5.11 15.93
N VAL A 262 -21.06 4.72 16.25
CA VAL A 262 -21.42 4.21 17.58
C VAL A 262 -20.72 2.88 17.90
N ALA A 263 -20.54 2.01 16.92
CA ALA A 263 -19.80 0.76 17.12
C ALA A 263 -18.31 1.01 17.43
N ALA A 264 -17.70 2.00 16.78
CA ALA A 264 -16.31 2.39 17.03
C ALA A 264 -16.11 2.92 18.46
N GLU A 265 -17.12 3.57 19.05
CA GLU A 265 -17.04 4.01 20.45
C GLU A 265 -16.89 2.86 21.45
N ARG A 266 -17.35 1.66 21.10
CA ARG A 266 -17.21 0.46 21.94
C ARG A 266 -15.82 -0.16 21.85
N VAL A 267 -14.99 0.27 20.91
CA VAL A 267 -13.61 -0.22 20.76
C VAL A 267 -12.76 0.40 21.87
N GLN A 268 -12.32 -0.44 22.80
CA GLN A 268 -11.38 -0.06 23.85
C GLN A 268 -10.00 -0.64 23.57
N MET A 269 -8.95 0.18 23.75
CA MET A 269 -7.59 -0.34 23.72
C MET A 269 -7.30 -1.16 24.96
N THR A 270 -6.91 -2.42 24.76
CA THR A 270 -6.39 -3.24 25.85
C THR A 270 -5.08 -2.63 26.39
N PRO A 271 -4.76 -2.84 27.69
CA PRO A 271 -3.52 -2.36 28.28
C PRO A 271 -2.27 -2.79 27.49
N MET A 272 -2.26 -4.03 27.00
CA MET A 272 -1.16 -4.57 26.19
C MET A 272 -1.01 -3.83 24.85
N ARG A 273 -2.11 -3.51 24.16
CA ARG A 273 -2.04 -2.73 22.91
C ARG A 273 -1.59 -1.29 23.15
N ARG A 274 -1.93 -0.72 24.32
CA ARG A 274 -1.47 0.60 24.73
C ARG A 274 0.04 0.62 24.99
N ALA A 275 0.55 -0.41 25.69
CA ALA A 275 1.99 -0.60 25.89
C ALA A 275 2.72 -0.80 24.55
N TRP A 276 2.16 -1.61 23.64
CA TRP A 276 2.73 -1.79 22.30
C TRP A 276 2.73 -0.50 21.46
N MET A 277 1.71 0.35 21.58
CA MET A 277 1.71 1.68 20.96
C MET A 277 2.85 2.58 21.44
N GLN A 278 3.23 2.45 22.70
CA GLN A 278 4.28 3.24 23.32
C GLN A 278 5.66 2.58 23.17
N SER A 279 5.72 1.39 22.55
CA SER A 279 6.98 0.68 22.39
C SER A 279 7.96 1.44 21.49
N PRO A 280 9.28 1.38 21.76
CA PRO A 280 10.33 1.98 20.93
C PRO A 280 10.24 1.60 19.45
N GLN A 281 9.79 0.36 19.17
CA GLN A 281 9.58 -0.16 17.83
C GLN A 281 8.51 0.62 17.05
N ASN A 282 7.53 1.20 17.74
CA ASN A 282 6.39 1.88 17.13
C ASN A 282 6.52 3.41 17.18
N THR A 283 7.18 3.95 18.20
CA THR A 283 7.48 5.39 18.33
C THR A 283 8.70 5.80 17.51
N GLY A 284 9.54 4.84 17.12
CA GLY A 284 10.82 5.13 16.47
C GLY A 284 11.86 5.69 17.45
N GLU A 285 11.57 5.69 18.75
CA GLU A 285 12.56 6.02 19.78
C GLU A 285 13.68 5.00 19.70
N ARG A 286 14.85 5.44 19.24
CA ARG A 286 16.07 4.66 19.39
C ARG A 286 16.52 4.83 20.82
N PRO A 287 16.97 3.76 21.51
CA PRO A 287 17.58 3.93 22.82
C PRO A 287 18.67 4.99 22.68
N ALA A 288 18.52 6.08 23.43
CA ALA A 288 19.54 7.12 23.48
C ALA A 288 20.80 6.43 23.99
N VAL A 289 21.76 6.17 23.10
CA VAL A 289 23.10 5.81 23.52
C VAL A 289 23.56 7.00 24.35
N ARG A 290 23.51 6.86 25.68
CA ARG A 290 23.99 7.89 26.60
C ARG A 290 25.46 8.08 26.25
N ARG A 291 25.77 9.09 25.42
CA ARG A 291 27.13 9.40 24.99
C ARG A 291 28.06 9.51 26.20
N GLY A 292 27.55 10.00 27.33
CA GLY A 292 28.26 10.03 28.61
C GLY A 292 28.67 8.66 29.16
N ALA A 293 27.86 7.61 29.02
CA ALA A 293 28.20 6.26 29.49
C ALA A 293 29.24 5.59 28.59
N VAL A 294 29.16 5.80 27.27
CA VAL A 294 30.17 5.32 26.32
C VAL A 294 31.48 6.08 26.52
N VAL A 295 31.45 7.40 26.66
CA VAL A 295 32.64 8.24 26.92
C VAL A 295 33.26 7.90 28.28
N ALA A 296 32.47 7.71 29.33
CA ALA A 296 32.97 7.29 30.63
C ALA A 296 33.59 5.89 30.59
N GLY A 297 32.97 4.95 29.85
CA GLY A 297 33.54 3.62 29.64
C GLY A 297 34.86 3.66 28.87
N THR A 298 34.93 4.44 27.80
CA THR A 298 36.17 4.61 27.02
C THR A 298 37.27 5.30 27.83
N LEU A 299 36.94 6.36 28.58
CA LEU A 299 37.90 7.04 29.46
C LEU A 299 38.41 6.13 30.58
N ALA A 300 37.55 5.28 31.16
CA ALA A 300 37.96 4.31 32.16
C ALA A 300 38.93 3.26 31.59
N VAL A 301 38.67 2.76 30.37
CA VAL A 301 39.54 1.80 29.69
C VAL A 301 40.89 2.43 29.34
N VAL A 302 40.89 3.66 28.79
CA VAL A 302 42.13 4.40 28.48
C VAL A 302 42.91 4.70 29.77
N GLY A 303 42.24 5.15 30.83
CA GLY A 303 42.86 5.40 32.13
C GLY A 303 43.50 4.14 32.73
N ALA A 304 42.82 2.99 32.65
CA ALA A 304 43.36 1.71 33.10
C ALA A 304 44.59 1.29 32.26
N ALA A 305 44.55 1.49 30.95
CA ALA A 305 45.69 1.18 30.08
C ALA A 305 46.91 2.08 30.38
N VAL A 306 46.69 3.38 30.58
CA VAL A 306 47.76 4.32 30.95
C VAL A 306 48.33 3.98 32.33
N ALA A 307 47.49 3.64 33.31
CA ALA A 307 47.95 3.22 34.62
C ALA A 307 48.76 1.91 34.56
N ALA A 308 48.33 0.94 33.73
CA ALA A 308 49.08 -0.29 33.52
C ALA A 308 50.44 -0.05 32.87
N ILE A 309 50.51 0.83 31.86
CA ILE A 309 51.77 1.24 31.23
C ILE A 309 52.66 1.98 32.24
N ALA A 310 52.12 2.91 33.01
CA ALA A 310 52.86 3.63 34.04
C ALA A 310 53.39 2.69 35.13
N ALA A 311 52.61 1.69 35.54
CA ALA A 311 53.06 0.66 36.48
C ALA A 311 54.15 -0.24 35.89
N LEU A 312 54.07 -0.58 34.60
CA LEU A 312 55.12 -1.31 33.88
C LEU A 312 56.42 -0.49 33.81
N VAL A 313 56.33 0.81 33.55
CA VAL A 313 57.47 1.73 33.50
C VAL A 313 58.05 1.98 34.90
N ALA A 314 57.21 2.13 35.93
CA ALA A 314 57.65 2.35 37.31
C ALA A 314 58.26 1.09 37.93
N ASN A 315 57.81 -0.10 37.53
CA ASN A 315 58.40 -1.38 37.91
C ASN A 315 59.46 -1.88 36.91
N SER A 316 59.83 -1.06 35.93
CA SER A 316 60.98 -1.36 35.08
C SER A 316 62.23 -1.32 35.95
N PRO A 317 63.08 -2.36 35.92
CA PRO A 317 64.28 -2.41 36.74
C PRO A 317 65.19 -1.21 36.40
N PRO A 318 65.89 -0.61 37.39
CA PRO A 318 66.82 0.48 37.13
C PRO A 318 67.92 0.02 36.16
N ASP A 319 68.46 0.96 35.38
CA ASP A 319 69.53 0.80 34.37
C ASP A 319 70.87 0.34 35.00
N THR A 320 70.86 -0.84 35.61
CA THR A 320 72.04 -1.64 35.93
C THR A 320 71.89 -2.98 35.25
N ALA A 321 71.79 -2.96 33.91
CA ALA A 321 72.09 -4.12 33.10
C ALA A 321 73.56 -4.54 33.34
N PRO A 322 73.92 -5.83 33.29
CA PRO A 322 75.27 -6.31 33.60
C PRO A 322 76.33 -5.95 32.54
N PHE A 323 76.01 -5.05 31.61
CA PHE A 323 76.93 -4.56 30.60
C PHE A 323 77.14 -3.07 30.82
N GLY A 324 78.27 -2.74 31.44
CA GLY A 324 78.67 -1.38 31.75
C GLY A 324 78.72 -0.48 30.50
N LYS A 325 78.61 0.84 30.74
CA LYS A 325 78.81 1.89 29.73
C LYS A 325 80.23 1.79 29.13
N GLY A 326 80.43 0.92 28.15
CA GLY A 326 81.73 0.74 27.48
C GLY A 326 82.05 -0.63 26.87
N GLY A 327 81.10 -1.55 26.69
CA GLY A 327 81.35 -2.87 26.08
C GLY A 327 80.81 -3.00 24.65
N ASN A 328 81.67 -3.43 23.71
CA ASN A 328 81.40 -3.65 22.29
C ASN A 328 80.07 -4.38 22.00
N LEU A 329 79.18 -3.74 21.23
CA LEU A 329 78.05 -4.40 20.57
C LEU A 329 78.56 -5.23 19.37
N PRO A 330 78.01 -6.43 19.12
CA PRO A 330 78.35 -7.20 17.93
C PRO A 330 77.83 -6.50 16.66
N ASN A 331 78.74 -6.36 15.69
CA ASN A 331 78.54 -5.62 14.45
C ASN A 331 77.59 -6.40 13.51
N ILE A 332 76.35 -5.95 13.35
CA ILE A 332 75.42 -6.51 12.35
C ILE A 332 75.72 -5.85 11.00
N GLY A 333 76.33 -6.63 10.11
CA GLY A 333 76.46 -6.47 8.66
C GLY A 333 76.26 -5.08 8.04
N SER A 334 77.35 -4.50 7.55
CA SER A 334 77.36 -3.36 6.63
C SER A 334 76.78 -3.74 5.27
N LEU A 335 75.68 -3.11 4.85
CA LEU A 335 75.28 -3.06 3.45
C LEU A 335 76.15 -2.00 2.75
N GLY A 336 77.19 -2.46 2.06
CA GLY A 336 78.12 -1.62 1.31
C GLY A 336 77.50 -1.01 0.05
N ASN A 337 77.90 0.23 -0.22
CA ASN A 337 77.69 0.95 -1.47
C ASN A 337 78.25 0.18 -2.67
N ALA A 338 77.45 0.05 -3.73
CA ALA A 338 77.95 -0.17 -5.08
C ALA A 338 77.33 0.88 -6.01
N GLN A 339 78.15 1.83 -6.43
CA GLN A 339 77.86 2.75 -7.53
C GLN A 339 79.06 2.69 -8.48
N ALA A 340 78.83 2.28 -9.74
CA ALA A 340 79.35 2.91 -10.96
C ALA A 340 79.30 1.97 -12.17
N ALA A 341 78.42 2.26 -13.14
CA ALA A 341 78.74 2.33 -14.58
C ALA A 341 77.54 3.00 -15.30
N GLY A 342 77.81 4.08 -16.04
CA GLY A 342 76.82 4.95 -16.70
C GLY A 342 76.40 4.50 -18.13
N PRO A 343 76.02 5.44 -19.03
CA PRO A 343 74.62 5.60 -19.43
C PRO A 343 74.35 5.48 -20.96
N SER A 344 73.11 5.18 -21.36
CA SER A 344 72.54 5.61 -22.67
C SER A 344 71.01 5.44 -22.68
N SER A 345 70.29 6.57 -22.66
CA SER A 345 69.44 7.13 -23.74
C SER A 345 68.04 6.50 -23.91
N SER A 346 67.04 7.26 -23.43
CA SER A 346 65.63 7.29 -23.87
C SER A 346 65.51 7.56 -25.40
N PRO A 347 64.42 7.20 -26.10
CA PRO A 347 63.15 7.96 -25.97
C PRO A 347 61.84 7.17 -26.19
N THR A 348 60.73 7.71 -25.66
CA THR A 348 59.33 7.49 -26.10
C THR A 348 59.12 8.17 -27.47
N PRO A 349 58.24 7.70 -28.38
CA PRO A 349 56.81 8.06 -28.33
C PRO A 349 55.81 7.01 -28.92
N SER A 350 54.50 7.19 -28.69
CA SER A 350 53.37 6.60 -29.48
C SER A 350 53.16 7.38 -30.81
N PRO A 351 52.14 7.17 -31.70
CA PRO A 351 51.12 6.12 -31.92
C PRO A 351 50.92 5.67 -33.42
N SER A 352 49.90 4.82 -33.68
CA SER A 352 49.07 4.64 -34.91
C SER A 352 49.42 3.66 -36.06
N ALA A 353 48.54 2.63 -36.15
CA ALA A 353 47.58 2.28 -37.24
C ALA A 353 47.99 1.60 -38.57
N ALA A 354 47.06 0.70 -38.96
CA ALA A 354 46.69 0.20 -40.31
C ALA A 354 47.48 -1.04 -40.83
N THR A 355 46.99 -2.05 -41.55
CA THR A 355 45.68 -2.66 -41.97
C THR A 355 46.03 -3.66 -43.09
N THR A 356 45.41 -4.86 -43.19
CA THR A 356 45.14 -5.60 -44.47
C THR A 356 44.18 -6.78 -44.13
N ALA A 357 42.87 -6.80 -44.43
CA ALA A 357 42.06 -6.96 -45.67
C ALA A 357 41.69 -8.43 -46.07
N THR A 358 40.42 -8.81 -45.78
CA THR A 358 39.29 -9.50 -46.52
C THR A 358 39.52 -10.37 -47.80
N PRO A 359 38.53 -11.10 -48.43
CA PRO A 359 37.05 -11.27 -48.19
C PRO A 359 36.37 -12.66 -48.51
N SER A 360 35.00 -12.68 -48.44
CA SER A 360 34.01 -13.46 -49.26
C SER A 360 33.53 -14.86 -48.79
N THR A 361 32.35 -15.46 -49.06
CA THR A 361 30.91 -15.15 -49.34
C THR A 361 30.14 -16.51 -49.50
N VAL A 362 28.83 -16.58 -49.17
CA VAL A 362 27.73 -17.34 -49.86
C VAL A 362 27.40 -18.85 -49.56
N ALA A 363 26.07 -19.07 -49.37
CA ALA A 363 25.12 -20.18 -49.69
C ALA A 363 25.03 -21.55 -48.94
N THR A 364 23.79 -21.82 -48.48
CA THR A 364 22.88 -23.02 -48.47
C THR A 364 23.44 -24.44 -48.70
N PRO A 365 22.84 -25.52 -48.12
CA PRO A 365 21.50 -26.01 -48.52
C PRO A 365 20.61 -26.67 -47.42
N THR A 366 19.29 -26.68 -47.68
CA THR A 366 18.26 -27.66 -47.23
C THR A 366 18.23 -28.86 -48.23
N PRO A 367 17.38 -29.91 -48.17
CA PRO A 367 16.48 -30.49 -47.14
C PRO A 367 16.59 -32.04 -47.03
N THR A 368 15.72 -32.69 -46.22
CA THR A 368 15.00 -34.00 -46.43
C THR A 368 14.53 -34.52 -45.03
N SER A 369 13.27 -34.38 -44.60
CA SER A 369 12.02 -35.16 -44.83
C SER A 369 11.76 -36.27 -43.78
N ALA A 370 10.46 -36.56 -43.57
CA ALA A 370 9.77 -37.50 -42.65
C ALA A 370 9.51 -36.97 -41.21
N ALA A 371 8.35 -36.41 -40.86
CA ALA A 371 6.95 -36.91 -40.84
C ALA A 371 6.57 -37.71 -39.57
N THR A 372 5.53 -37.19 -38.89
CA THR A 372 4.49 -37.88 -38.12
C THR A 372 4.80 -38.38 -36.70
N ALA A 373 4.20 -37.73 -35.68
CA ALA A 373 3.13 -38.33 -34.85
C ALA A 373 2.79 -37.46 -33.64
N THR A 374 1.52 -37.08 -33.53
CA THR A 374 0.85 -36.74 -32.26
C THR A 374 0.76 -38.02 -31.40
N PRO A 375 0.67 -37.91 -30.06
CA PRO A 375 -0.66 -38.14 -29.48
C PRO A 375 -1.01 -37.27 -28.26
N ARG A 376 -2.27 -37.49 -27.88
CA ARG A 376 -3.23 -36.75 -27.07
C ARG A 376 -3.15 -37.12 -25.57
N ALA A 377 -3.50 -36.12 -24.75
CA ALA A 377 -4.10 -36.11 -23.40
C ALA A 377 -4.12 -37.35 -22.50
N THR A 378 -3.74 -37.17 -21.22
CA THR A 378 -4.35 -37.61 -19.92
C THR A 378 -3.27 -37.43 -18.83
N ALA A 379 -3.47 -37.20 -17.54
CA ALA A 379 -4.62 -37.06 -16.65
C ALA A 379 -4.16 -36.34 -15.35
N THR A 380 -5.13 -35.74 -14.67
CA THR A 380 -5.10 -35.22 -13.30
C THR A 380 -4.69 -36.29 -12.26
N PRO A 381 -3.99 -35.94 -11.17
CA PRO A 381 -4.04 -36.72 -9.94
C PRO A 381 -4.95 -36.04 -8.90
N ALA A 382 -5.99 -36.76 -8.47
CA ALA A 382 -6.78 -36.48 -7.29
C ALA A 382 -6.04 -37.02 -6.03
N PRO A 383 -6.36 -36.49 -4.81
CA PRO A 383 -5.59 -36.73 -3.61
C PRO A 383 -5.99 -37.99 -2.83
N THR A 384 -5.01 -38.56 -2.13
CA THR A 384 -5.10 -39.66 -1.15
C THR A 384 -6.01 -39.30 0.04
N PRO A 385 -6.83 -40.23 0.57
CA PRO A 385 -7.68 -39.97 1.74
C PRO A 385 -6.94 -40.15 3.07
N THR A 386 -7.21 -39.25 4.01
CA THR A 386 -6.85 -39.33 5.44
C THR A 386 -7.94 -40.10 6.20
N PRO A 387 -7.62 -40.90 7.25
CA PRO A 387 -8.63 -41.68 7.95
C PRO A 387 -9.41 -40.85 8.98
N THR A 388 -10.69 -41.24 9.11
CA THR A 388 -11.73 -40.75 10.01
C THR A 388 -11.46 -41.12 11.47
N THR A 389 -11.47 -40.12 12.36
CA THR A 389 -11.66 -40.31 13.81
C THR A 389 -13.13 -40.13 14.15
N GLY A 390 -13.76 -41.17 14.73
CA GLY A 390 -15.14 -41.15 15.22
C GLY A 390 -15.32 -40.36 16.52
N PRO A 391 -16.58 -40.12 16.95
CA PRO A 391 -16.91 -39.33 18.13
C PRO A 391 -16.94 -40.18 19.41
N VAL A 392 -16.54 -39.57 20.53
CA VAL A 392 -16.86 -40.05 21.88
C VAL A 392 -17.71 -38.97 22.56
N SER A 393 -18.95 -39.34 22.87
CA SER A 393 -19.78 -38.78 23.95
C SER A 393 -19.89 -39.87 25.03
N PRO A 394 -20.36 -39.62 26.27
CA PRO A 394 -21.46 -38.73 26.68
C PRO A 394 -21.06 -37.31 27.07
#